data_AF-A0A1H9GW54-F1
#
_entry.id   AF-A0A1H9GW54-F1
#
_cell.length_a   1.000
_cell.length_b   1.000
_cell.length_c   1.000
_cell.angle_alpha   90.00
_cell.angle_beta   90.00
_cell.angle_gamma   90.00
#
_symmetry.space_group_name_H-M   'P 1'
#
loop_
_entity.id
_entity.type
_entity.pdbx_description
1 polymer ?
#
loop_
_entity_poly.entity_id
_entity_poly.type
_entity_poly.pdbx_seq_one_letter_code
_entity_poly.pdbx_strand_id
1 'polypeptide(L)' 'MFKHYNMNQVVLPLDLEIKLDKDDMAFVVNDLVEQIPEEAFASFSRDTGCPAYHPKMMMKIIL' A
#
# COMPACT_ATOMS: atom_id res chain seq x y z
N MET A 1 11.56 2.37 -13.15
CA MET A 1 10.49 3.36 -13.40
C MET A 1 9.63 3.43 -12.15
N PHE A 2 9.54 4.61 -11.53
CA PHE A 2 8.72 4.81 -10.33
C PHE A 2 7.23 4.63 -10.68
N LYS A 3 6.49 3.89 -9.85
CA LYS A 3 5.05 3.73 -9.95
C LYS A 3 4.42 4.22 -8.66
N HIS A 4 3.65 5.29 -8.76
CA HIS A 4 2.93 5.85 -7.62
C HIS A 4 1.68 5.02 -7.34
N TYR A 5 1.81 4.02 -6.46
CA TYR A 5 0.69 3.18 -6.02
C TYR A 5 -0.12 3.89 -4.94
N ASN A 6 -1.44 3.98 -5.11
CA ASN A 6 -2.37 4.44 -4.07
C ASN A 6 -3.50 3.42 -3.86
N MET A 7 -4.22 3.53 -2.74
CA MET A 7 -5.28 2.59 -2.35
C MET A 7 -6.45 2.54 -3.35
N ASN A 8 -6.65 3.59 -4.15
CA ASN A 8 -7.78 3.73 -5.06
C ASN A 8 -7.50 3.22 -6.49
N GLN A 9 -6.32 2.62 -6.74
CA GLN A 9 -5.89 2.26 -8.10
C GLN A 9 -6.20 0.81 -8.50
N VAL A 10 -6.68 -0.03 -7.58
CA VAL A 10 -7.08 -1.40 -7.92
C VAL A 10 -8.58 -1.41 -8.23
N VAL A 11 -8.91 -1.37 -9.53
CA VAL A 11 -10.28 -1.66 -10.01
C VAL A 11 -10.31 -3.11 -10.46
N LEU A 12 -10.91 -3.99 -9.65
CA LEU A 12 -11.19 -5.35 -10.07
C LEU A 12 -12.42 -5.34 -11.01
N PRO A 13 -12.38 -6.00 -12.19
CA PRO A 13 -13.50 -6.07 -13.12
C PRO A 13 -14.68 -6.95 -12.64
N LEU A 14 -14.69 -7.33 -11.35
CA LEU A 14 -15.73 -8.10 -10.68
C LEU A 14 -16.18 -7.27 -9.47
N ASP A 15 -17.47 -7.33 -9.15
CA ASP A 15 -18.14 -6.64 -8.03
C ASP A 15 -17.75 -7.24 -6.65
N LEU A 16 -16.45 -7.52 -6.48
CA LEU A 16 -15.79 -7.95 -5.25
C LEU A 16 -15.33 -6.73 -4.43
N GLU A 17 -15.79 -5.53 -4.78
CA GLU A 17 -15.54 -4.31 -4.01
C GLU A 17 -16.30 -4.44 -2.68
N ILE A 18 -15.73 -5.19 -1.73
CA ILE A 18 -16.15 -5.19 -0.35
C ILE A 18 -15.85 -3.79 0.17
N LYS A 19 -16.88 -2.96 0.21
CA LYS A 19 -16.77 -1.62 0.77
C LYS A 19 -16.62 -1.76 2.28
N LEU A 20 -15.44 -1.42 2.76
CA LEU A 20 -15.17 -1.32 4.18
C LEU A 20 -15.97 -0.14 4.74
N ASP A 21 -16.49 -0.31 5.95
CA ASP A 21 -17.13 0.78 6.68
C ASP A 21 -16.11 1.88 6.97
N LYS A 22 -16.55 3.14 6.99
CA LYS A 22 -15.63 4.29 7.16
C LYS A 22 -14.81 4.23 8.46
N ASP A 23 -15.34 3.55 9.47
CA ASP A 23 -14.71 3.40 10.79
C ASP A 23 -13.93 2.07 10.91
N ASP A 24 -13.67 1.38 9.79
CA ASP A 24 -12.90 0.14 9.76
C ASP A 24 -11.42 0.35 10.13
N MET A 25 -10.85 -0.59 10.88
CA MET A 25 -9.46 -0.52 11.32
C MET A 25 -8.45 -0.49 10.16
N ALA A 26 -8.79 -1.01 8.99
CA ALA A 26 -7.94 -0.96 7.81
C ALA A 26 -7.59 0.49 7.40
N PHE A 27 -8.51 1.45 7.61
CA PHE A 27 -8.23 2.86 7.36
C PHE A 27 -7.22 3.43 8.36
N VAL A 28 -7.31 3.02 9.63
CA VAL A 28 -6.35 3.40 10.66
C VAL A 28 -4.96 2.84 10.35
N VAL A 29 -4.87 1.57 9.95
CA VAL A 29 -3.61 0.94 9.53
C VAL A 29 -3.05 1.63 8.27
N ASN A 30 -3.90 1.93 7.30
CA ASN A 30 -3.49 2.68 6.11
C ASN A 30 -2.88 4.03 6.46
N ASP A 31 -3.57 4.82 7.29
CA ASP A 31 -3.15 6.17 7.66
C ASP A 31 -1.86 6.14 8.50
N LEU A 32 -1.72 5.13 9.37
CA LEU A 32 -0.49 4.90 10.11
C LEU A 32 0.69 4.63 9.17
N VAL A 33 0.53 3.72 8.20
CA VAL A 33 1.60 3.34 7.27
C VAL A 33 1.94 4.49 6.31
N GLU A 34 0.95 5.28 5.89
CA GLU A 34 1.19 6.42 5.01
C GLU A 34 2.00 7.54 5.68
N GLN A 35 1.83 7.75 6.99
CA GLN A 35 2.59 8.71 7.78
C GLN A 35 4.06 8.31 7.98
N ILE A 36 4.44 7.07 7.70
CA ILE A 36 5.84 6.62 7.84
C ILE A 36 6.68 7.26 6.72
N PRO A 37 7.82 7.91 7.07
CA PRO A 37 8.74 8.49 6.08
C PRO A 37 9.25 7.44 5.09
N GLU A 38 9.46 7.83 3.83
CA GLU A 38 9.93 6.93 2.79
C GLU A 38 11.35 6.39 3.08
N GLU A 39 12.16 7.18 3.80
CA GLU A 39 13.51 6.82 4.25
C GLU A 39 13.51 5.58 5.14
N ALA A 40 12.43 5.35 5.91
CA ALA A 40 12.28 4.14 6.73
C ALA A 40 12.17 2.86 5.88
N PHE A 41 11.80 2.99 4.62
CA PHE A 41 11.69 1.88 3.67
C PHE A 41 12.87 1.79 2.70
N ALA A 42 13.88 2.67 2.82
CA ALA A 42 15.02 2.74 1.90
C ALA A 42 15.79 1.41 1.82
N SER A 43 15.83 0.64 2.92
CA SER A 43 16.46 -0.70 2.96
C SER A 43 15.77 -1.74 2.06
N PHE A 44 14.50 -1.54 1.73
CA PHE A 44 13.73 -2.39 0.81
C PHE A 44 13.79 -1.90 -0.64
N SER A 45 14.28 -0.68 -0.86
CA SER A 45 14.51 -0.15 -2.19
C SER A 45 15.69 -0.86 -2.85
N ARG A 46 15.58 -1.08 -4.16
CA ARG A 46 16.66 -1.66 -4.98
C ARG A 46 16.89 -0.76 -6.18
N ASP A 47 18.15 -0.42 -6.43
CA ASP A 47 18.56 0.38 -7.59
C ASP A 47 18.30 -0.34 -8.92
N THR A 48 18.26 -1.68 -8.87
CA THR A 48 18.05 -2.53 -10.04
C THR A 48 16.91 -3.52 -9.82
N GLY A 49 16.22 -3.85 -10.90
CA GLY A 49 15.05 -4.73 -10.90
C GLY A 49 13.71 -3.99 -10.77
N CYS A 50 12.63 -4.77 -10.79
CA CYS A 50 11.26 -4.28 -10.59
C CYS A 50 10.67 -5.05 -9.40
N PRO A 51 10.65 -4.47 -8.20
CA PRO A 51 9.97 -5.11 -7.09
C PRO A 51 8.50 -5.31 -7.45
N ALA A 52 7.96 -6.50 -7.17
CA ALA A 52 6.58 -6.84 -7.52
C ALA A 52 5.56 -5.93 -6.79
N TYR A 53 5.92 -5.45 -5.59
CA TYR A 53 5.06 -4.63 -4.74
C TYR A 53 5.84 -3.54 -4.00
N HIS A 54 5.14 -2.47 -3.63
CA HIS A 54 5.70 -1.38 -2.83
C HIS A 54 5.81 -1.79 -1.35
N PRO A 55 6.91 -1.46 -0.62
CA PRO A 55 7.06 -1.80 0.79
C PRO A 55 5.90 -1.35 1.68
N LYS A 56 5.39 -0.13 1.49
CA LYS A 56 4.18 0.37 2.20
C LYS A 56 2.95 -0.51 1.97
N MET A 57 2.75 -0.99 0.74
CA MET A 57 1.62 -1.87 0.42
C MET A 57 1.75 -3.23 1.12
N MET A 58 2.94 -3.80 1.15
CA MET A 58 3.19 -5.05 1.86
C MET A 58 3.02 -4.91 3.37
N MET A 59 3.44 -3.79 3.95
CA MET A 59 3.27 -3.53 5.39
C MET A 59 1.80 -3.50 5.81
N LYS A 60 0.92 -2.88 5.00
CA LYS A 60 -0.54 -2.85 5.25
C LYS A 60 -1.23 -4.22 5.17
N ILE A 61 -0.60 -5.21 4.55
CA ILE A 61 -1.15 -6.58 4.46
C ILE A 61 -0.74 -7.42 5.68
N ILE A 62 0.40 -7.08 6.30
CA ILE A 62 0.94 -7.79 7.46
C ILE A 62 0.30 -7.32 8.77
N LEU A 63 -0.04 -6.02 8.84
CA LEU A 63 -0.68 -5.38 9.99
C LEU A 63 -2.21 -5.50 9.92
#